data_AF-A0AAW1XBQ5-F1
#
_entry.id   AF-A0AAW1XBQ5-F1
#
_cell.length_a   1.000
_cell.length_b   1.000
_cell.length_c   1.000
_cell.angle_alpha   90.00
_cell.angle_beta   90.00
_cell.angle_gamma   90.00
#
_symmetry.space_group_name_H-M   'P 1'
#
loop_
_entity.id
_entity.type
_entity.pdbx_description
1 polymer ?
#
loop_
_entity_poly.entity_id
_entity_poly.type
_entity_poly.pdbx_seq_one_letter_code
_entity_poly.pdbx_strand_id
1 'polypeptide(L)'
;MLSHPFQFSFAGLSYEESRDVELVEFLLASAEKVGYQQYERATKLLDLCDKLSSDTGNPVERVVFYFSEALREKIDRETGRATQKGLGNNKQPFDMEKEMAIGGETSLVCHTKLPFSQIVQFAGIQAIVEKVAEAKKIHVIDLEIRKGFNGQL
;
A
#
# COMPACT_ATOMS: atom_id res chain seq x y z
N MET A 1 6.46 4.80 -37.65
CA MET A 1 5.62 5.01 -36.47
C MET A 1 5.03 3.67 -36.10
N LEU A 2 5.34 3.13 -34.91
CA LEU A 2 4.79 1.86 -34.45
C LEU A 2 3.44 2.17 -33.78
N SER A 3 2.35 1.85 -34.48
CA SER A 3 0.99 1.94 -33.97
C SER A 3 0.76 0.81 -32.96
N HIS A 4 0.54 1.17 -31.70
CA HIS A 4 0.25 0.23 -30.61
C HIS A 4 -1.15 -0.38 -30.83
N PRO A 5 -1.35 -1.69 -30.62
CA PRO A 5 -2.64 -2.36 -30.88
C PRO A 5 -3.82 -1.83 -30.06
N PHE A 6 -3.56 -1.04 -29.00
CA PHE A 6 -4.56 -0.40 -28.16
C PHE A 6 -4.71 1.11 -28.41
N GLN A 7 -4.13 1.66 -29.48
CA GLN A 7 -4.17 3.10 -29.77
C GLN A 7 -5.60 3.66 -29.91
N PHE A 8 -6.59 2.81 -30.24
CA PHE A 8 -8.01 3.17 -30.26
C PHE A 8 -8.73 3.03 -28.91
N SER A 9 -8.16 2.28 -27.94
CA SER A 9 -8.78 2.06 -26.62
C SER A 9 -8.71 3.31 -25.72
N PHE A 10 -7.82 4.25 -26.03
CA PHE A 10 -7.63 5.49 -25.28
C PHE A 10 -8.32 6.71 -25.91
N ALA A 11 -9.14 6.52 -26.95
CA ALA A 11 -9.71 7.62 -27.73
C ALA A 11 -10.64 8.58 -26.95
N GLY A 12 -10.98 8.26 -25.70
CA GLY A 12 -11.74 9.12 -24.79
C GLY A 12 -10.96 9.63 -23.57
N LEU A 13 -9.68 9.25 -23.42
CA LEU A 13 -8.85 9.69 -22.31
C LEU A 13 -8.14 11.00 -22.65
N SER A 14 -7.98 11.84 -21.63
CA SER A 14 -7.02 12.93 -21.68
C SER A 14 -5.59 12.38 -21.81
N TYR A 15 -4.66 13.27 -22.16
CA TYR A 15 -3.24 12.94 -22.21
C TYR A 15 -2.72 12.45 -20.85
N GLU A 16 -3.15 13.08 -19.76
CA GLU A 16 -2.78 12.70 -18.39
C GLU A 16 -3.34 11.32 -18.04
N GLU A 17 -4.63 11.05 -18.30
CA GLU A 17 -5.22 9.73 -18.06
C GLU A 17 -4.58 8.64 -18.93
N SER A 18 -4.21 8.95 -20.17
CA SER A 18 -3.51 8.00 -21.04
C SER A 18 -2.13 7.64 -20.49
N ARG A 19 -1.40 8.63 -19.94
CA ARG A 19 -0.13 8.40 -19.26
C ARG A 19 -0.31 7.58 -17.98
N ASP A 20 -1.33 7.87 -17.20
CA ASP A 20 -1.64 7.13 -15.98
C ASP A 20 -1.95 5.66 -16.30
N VAL A 21 -2.72 5.39 -17.36
CA VAL A 21 -3.01 4.01 -17.77
C VAL A 21 -1.75 3.31 -18.27
N GLU A 22 -0.93 3.95 -19.10
CA GLU A 22 0.36 3.39 -19.54
C GLU A 22 1.27 3.03 -18.35
N LEU A 23 1.31 3.90 -17.33
CA LEU A 23 2.09 3.68 -16.13
C LEU A 23 1.61 2.46 -15.33
N VAL A 24 0.29 2.27 -15.23
CA VAL A 24 -0.31 1.08 -14.60
C VAL A 24 -0.06 -0.19 -15.43
N GLU A 25 -0.08 -0.09 -16.76
CA GLU A 25 0.24 -1.21 -17.66
C GLU A 25 1.69 -1.70 -17.46
N PHE A 26 2.66 -0.78 -17.33
CA PHE A 26 4.04 -1.15 -16.99
C PHE A 26 4.14 -1.88 -15.64
N LEU A 27 3.44 -1.39 -14.62
CA LEU A 27 3.42 -2.03 -13.30
C LEU A 27 2.82 -3.44 -13.37
N LEU A 28 1.68 -3.59 -14.06
CA LEU A 28 1.00 -4.87 -14.21
C LEU A 28 1.88 -5.88 -14.97
N ALA A 29 2.46 -5.46 -16.10
CA ALA A 29 3.37 -6.30 -16.88
C ALA A 29 4.62 -6.68 -16.07
N SER A 30 5.15 -5.77 -15.25
CA SER A 30 6.26 -6.04 -14.33
C SER A 30 5.88 -7.13 -13.33
N ALA A 31 4.74 -6.99 -12.66
CA ALA A 31 4.25 -7.96 -11.67
C ALA A 31 4.04 -9.35 -12.30
N GLU A 32 3.49 -9.41 -13.50
CA GLU A 32 3.34 -10.65 -14.27
C GLU A 32 4.71 -11.31 -14.55
N LYS A 33 5.72 -10.52 -14.99
CA LYS A 33 7.07 -11.05 -15.24
C LYS A 33 7.76 -11.53 -13.96
N VAL A 34 7.55 -10.84 -12.83
CA VAL A 34 8.00 -11.33 -11.51
C VAL A 34 7.34 -12.66 -11.17
N GLY A 35 6.02 -12.79 -11.38
CA GLY A 35 5.29 -14.04 -11.16
C GLY A 35 5.82 -15.22 -11.97
N TYR A 36 6.32 -14.96 -13.19
CA TYR A 36 6.97 -15.95 -14.06
C TYR A 36 8.49 -16.06 -13.87
N GLN A 37 9.06 -15.41 -12.85
CA GLN A 37 10.51 -15.37 -12.57
C GLN A 37 11.35 -14.82 -13.75
N GLN A 38 10.74 -14.04 -14.64
CA GLN A 38 11.41 -13.36 -15.76
C GLN A 38 12.01 -12.04 -15.27
N TYR A 39 12.89 -12.10 -14.28
CA TYR A 39 13.34 -10.93 -13.52
C TYR A 39 14.03 -9.86 -14.36
N GLU A 40 14.84 -10.24 -15.36
CA GLU A 40 15.48 -9.27 -16.25
C GLU A 40 14.45 -8.42 -17.02
N ARG A 41 13.36 -9.05 -17.48
CA ARG A 41 12.27 -8.35 -18.17
C ARG A 41 11.45 -7.51 -17.20
N ALA A 42 11.19 -8.03 -16.00
CA ALA A 42 10.53 -7.27 -14.94
C ALA A 42 11.32 -6.01 -14.59
N THR A 43 12.64 -6.11 -14.38
CA THR A 43 13.51 -4.96 -14.07
C THR A 43 13.44 -3.89 -15.15
N LYS A 44 13.47 -4.25 -16.43
CA LYS A 44 13.36 -3.28 -17.54
C LYS A 44 12.04 -2.52 -17.54
N LEU A 45 10.94 -3.17 -17.18
CA LEU A 45 9.63 -2.53 -17.07
C LEU A 45 9.54 -1.65 -15.81
N LEU A 46 10.11 -2.12 -14.69
CA LEU A 46 10.22 -1.32 -13.45
C LEU A 46 11.09 -0.07 -13.66
N ASP A 47 12.13 -0.13 -14.49
CA ASP A 47 12.94 1.05 -14.84
C ASP A 47 12.12 2.13 -15.59
N LEU A 48 11.02 1.74 -16.26
CA LEU A 48 10.07 2.70 -16.84
C LEU A 48 9.14 3.25 -15.76
N CYS A 49 8.65 2.40 -14.85
CA CYS A 49 7.85 2.84 -13.72
C CYS A 49 8.60 3.88 -12.87
N ASP A 50 9.88 3.64 -12.54
CA ASP A 50 10.66 4.55 -11.69
C ASP A 50 10.88 5.92 -12.34
N LYS A 51 10.97 5.98 -13.67
CA LYS A 51 11.14 7.24 -14.41
C LYS A 51 9.86 8.06 -14.50
N LEU A 52 8.71 7.38 -14.47
CA LEU A 52 7.40 7.96 -14.78
C LEU A 52 6.52 8.15 -13.53
N SER A 53 6.89 7.53 -12.41
CA SER A 53 6.16 7.63 -11.14
C SER A 53 6.84 8.59 -10.16
N SER A 54 6.07 9.02 -9.16
CA SER A 54 6.53 9.94 -8.11
C SER A 54 5.76 9.67 -6.81
N ASP A 55 6.47 9.75 -5.68
CA ASP A 55 5.91 9.64 -4.33
C ASP A 55 5.05 10.84 -3.90
N THR A 56 5.19 11.96 -4.59
CA THR A 56 4.47 13.23 -4.34
C THR A 56 3.58 13.63 -5.52
N GLY A 57 3.55 12.79 -6.55
CA GLY A 57 2.77 12.98 -7.76
C GLY A 57 1.27 12.73 -7.60
N ASN A 58 0.60 12.48 -8.73
CA ASN A 58 -0.82 12.17 -8.72
C ASN A 58 -1.10 10.81 -8.01
N PRO A 59 -2.37 10.46 -7.71
CA PRO A 59 -2.67 9.18 -7.04
C PRO A 59 -2.13 7.94 -7.76
N VAL A 60 -2.14 7.90 -9.10
CA VAL A 60 -1.64 6.77 -9.89
C VAL A 60 -0.12 6.67 -9.81
N GLU A 61 0.57 7.79 -10.00
CA GLU A 61 2.02 7.89 -9.87
C GLU A 61 2.48 7.39 -8.48
N ARG A 62 1.80 7.80 -7.41
CA ARG A 62 2.13 7.36 -6.04
C ARG A 62 1.93 5.87 -5.82
N VAL A 63 0.83 5.31 -6.32
CA VAL A 63 0.60 3.86 -6.26
C VAL A 63 1.71 3.13 -7.00
N VAL A 64 2.02 3.54 -8.24
CA VAL A 64 3.02 2.86 -9.05
C VAL A 64 4.42 2.98 -8.46
N PHE A 65 4.76 4.12 -7.86
CA PHE A 65 6.02 4.33 -7.14
C PHE A 65 6.21 3.27 -6.04
N TYR A 66 5.27 3.16 -5.10
CA TYR A 66 5.43 2.25 -3.96
C TYR A 66 5.34 0.77 -4.36
N PHE A 67 4.49 0.42 -5.34
CA PHE A 67 4.41 -0.96 -5.80
C PHE A 67 5.63 -1.38 -6.64
N SER A 68 6.27 -0.45 -7.36
CA SER A 68 7.55 -0.73 -8.05
C SER A 68 8.64 -1.08 -7.05
N GLU A 69 8.78 -0.31 -5.96
CA GLU A 69 9.73 -0.61 -4.88
C GLU A 69 9.47 -1.99 -4.25
N ALA A 70 8.21 -2.31 -3.96
CA ALA A 70 7.84 -3.62 -3.40
C ALA A 70 8.16 -4.79 -4.35
N LEU A 71 7.98 -4.60 -5.66
CA LEU A 71 8.35 -5.60 -6.66
C LEU A 71 9.88 -5.77 -6.77
N ARG A 72 10.64 -4.67 -6.70
CA ARG A 72 12.12 -4.73 -6.67
C ARG A 72 12.61 -5.48 -5.43
N GLU A 73 12.06 -5.17 -4.25
CA GLU A 73 12.40 -5.89 -3.01
C GLU A 73 12.10 -7.39 -3.14
N LYS A 74 10.95 -7.75 -3.73
CA LYS A 74 10.61 -9.15 -4.00
C LYS A 74 11.62 -9.83 -4.92
N ILE A 75 12.01 -9.19 -6.03
CA ILE A 75 13.03 -9.72 -6.95
C ILE A 75 14.36 -9.93 -6.22
N ASP A 76 14.79 -8.94 -5.44
CA ASP A 76 16.06 -9.03 -4.70
C ASP A 76 16.05 -10.18 -3.70
N ARG A 77 14.93 -10.37 -2.99
CA ARG A 77 14.73 -11.49 -2.07
C ARG A 77 14.77 -12.84 -2.80
N GLU A 78 14.09 -12.97 -3.93
CA GLU A 78 13.98 -14.24 -4.68
C GLU A 78 15.25 -14.59 -5.47
N THR A 79 16.03 -13.59 -5.86
CA THR A 79 17.31 -13.80 -6.56
C THR A 79 18.51 -13.93 -5.62
N GLY A 80 18.28 -13.88 -4.30
CA GLY A 80 19.36 -13.89 -3.31
C GLY A 80 20.25 -12.65 -3.37
N ARG A 81 19.83 -11.60 -4.11
CA ARG A 81 20.50 -10.30 -4.18
C ARG A 81 20.22 -9.43 -2.98
N ALA A 82 19.35 -9.87 -2.07
CA ALA A 82 18.95 -9.19 -0.85
C ALA A 82 20.10 -8.35 -0.28
N THR A 83 20.15 -7.08 -0.65
CA THR A 83 20.75 -6.09 0.21
C THR A 83 19.91 -6.13 1.47
N GLN A 84 20.57 -6.18 2.61
CA GLN A 84 20.01 -5.76 3.90
C GLN A 84 19.62 -4.26 3.81
N LYS A 85 18.74 -3.90 2.88
CA LYS A 85 18.29 -2.54 2.57
C LYS A 85 16.76 -2.40 2.64
N GLY A 86 16.02 -3.48 2.88
CA GLY A 86 14.61 -3.42 3.33
C GLY A 86 14.46 -3.17 4.84
N LEU A 87 15.53 -3.42 5.61
CA LEU A 87 15.84 -2.68 6.83
C LEU A 87 17.11 -1.91 6.47
N GLY A 88 17.16 -0.59 6.61
CA GLY A 88 18.32 0.19 6.22
C GLY A 88 19.64 -0.42 6.70
N ASN A 89 20.70 -0.26 5.91
CA ASN A 89 22.09 -0.64 6.22
C ASN A 89 22.68 0.05 7.48
N ASN A 90 21.85 0.61 8.36
CA ASN A 90 22.23 0.83 9.74
C ASN A 90 21.66 -0.32 10.55
N LYS A 91 22.54 -1.09 11.20
CA LYS A 91 22.20 -1.81 12.42
C LYS A 91 21.82 -0.81 13.53
N GLN A 92 20.85 0.07 13.29
CA GLN A 92 20.09 0.62 14.39
C GLN A 92 19.30 -0.57 14.94
N PRO A 93 19.32 -0.80 16.26
CA PRO A 93 18.42 -1.76 16.87
C PRO A 93 17.01 -1.50 16.34
N PHE A 94 16.22 -2.55 16.13
CA PHE A 94 14.78 -2.41 15.96
C PHE A 94 14.26 -1.68 17.20
N ASP A 95 14.08 -0.37 17.05
CA ASP A 95 13.59 0.49 18.11
C ASP A 95 12.08 0.40 18.07
N MET A 96 11.59 -0.61 18.80
CA MET A 96 10.17 -0.91 18.93
C MET A 96 9.37 0.34 19.33
N GLU A 97 9.96 1.22 20.15
CA GLU A 97 9.31 2.45 20.62
C GLU A 97 9.16 3.46 19.49
N LYS A 98 10.21 3.65 18.68
CA LYS A 98 10.17 4.51 17.49
C LYS A 98 9.22 4.00 16.41
N GLU A 99 9.20 2.70 16.15
CA GLU A 99 8.30 2.09 15.16
C GLU A 99 6.83 2.14 15.63
N MET A 100 6.56 1.93 16.92
CA MET A 100 5.24 2.12 17.52
C MET A 100 4.80 3.59 17.52
N ALA A 101 5.74 4.54 17.64
CA ALA A 101 5.46 5.96 17.53
C ALA A 101 5.02 6.31 16.09
N ILE A 102 5.80 5.94 15.08
CA ILE A 102 5.50 6.19 13.65
C ILE A 102 4.22 5.49 13.20
N GLY A 103 4.05 4.21 13.52
CA GLY A 103 2.83 3.45 13.21
C GLY A 103 1.59 4.04 13.90
N GLY A 104 1.77 4.62 15.08
CA GLY A 104 0.70 5.31 15.78
C GLY A 104 0.36 6.70 15.24
N GLU A 105 1.35 7.46 14.78
CA GLU A 105 1.13 8.77 14.14
C GLU A 105 0.40 8.62 12.80
N THR A 106 0.84 7.68 11.96
CA THR A 106 0.16 7.36 10.70
C THR A 106 -1.27 6.87 10.93
N SER A 107 -1.48 5.98 11.92
CA SER A 107 -2.82 5.51 12.29
C SER A 107 -3.73 6.63 12.79
N LEU A 108 -3.21 7.59 13.56
CA LEU A 108 -3.98 8.75 14.04
C LEU A 108 -4.34 9.70 12.89
N VAL A 109 -3.40 9.98 11.99
CA VAL A 109 -3.67 10.79 10.80
C VAL A 109 -4.72 10.12 9.91
N CYS A 110 -4.64 8.80 9.72
CA CYS A 110 -5.65 8.05 8.97
C CYS A 110 -7.02 8.09 9.68
N HIS A 111 -7.08 7.91 10.99
CA HIS A 111 -8.34 7.96 11.75
C HIS A 111 -9.02 9.34 11.68
N THR A 112 -8.23 10.41 11.68
CA THR A 112 -8.75 11.79 11.61
C THR A 112 -9.10 12.24 10.20
N LYS A 113 -8.43 11.71 9.17
CA LYS A 113 -8.63 12.12 7.76
C LYS A 113 -9.51 11.19 6.94
N LEU A 114 -9.63 9.92 7.32
CA LEU A 114 -10.36 8.90 6.57
C LEU A 114 -11.47 8.29 7.44
N PRO A 115 -12.65 8.00 6.86
CA PRO A 115 -13.78 7.50 7.63
C PRO A 115 -13.70 5.99 7.91
N PHE A 116 -12.72 5.28 7.36
CA PHE A 116 -12.68 3.80 7.40
C PHE A 116 -12.68 3.25 8.82
N SER A 117 -11.79 3.72 9.68
CA SER A 117 -11.72 3.26 11.07
C SER A 117 -12.95 3.66 11.87
N GLN A 118 -13.49 4.86 11.63
CA GLN A 118 -14.67 5.37 12.34
C GLN A 118 -15.92 4.55 12.01
N ILE A 119 -16.12 4.21 10.72
CA ILE A 119 -17.24 3.37 10.27
C ILE A 119 -17.15 1.98 10.91
N VAL A 120 -15.96 1.36 10.90
CA VAL A 120 -15.75 0.05 11.51
C VAL A 120 -15.99 0.10 13.03
N GLN A 121 -15.47 1.13 13.71
CA GLN A 121 -15.70 1.35 15.15
C GLN A 121 -17.18 1.49 15.47
N PHE A 122 -17.91 2.36 14.74
CA PHE A 122 -19.32 2.60 14.97
C PHE A 122 -20.15 1.32 14.76
N ALA A 123 -19.93 0.61 13.64
CA ALA A 123 -20.63 -0.63 13.37
C ALA A 123 -20.33 -1.71 14.42
N GLY A 124 -19.07 -1.82 14.85
CA GLY A 124 -18.66 -2.77 15.90
C GLY A 124 -19.30 -2.47 17.25
N ILE A 125 -19.29 -1.19 17.67
CA ILE A 125 -19.92 -0.75 18.92
C ILE A 125 -21.42 -0.99 18.87
N GLN A 126 -22.09 -0.62 17.76
CA GLN A 126 -23.52 -0.83 17.60
C GLN A 126 -23.88 -2.32 17.74
N ALA A 127 -23.12 -3.20 17.09
CA ALA A 127 -23.33 -4.64 17.20
C ALA A 127 -23.12 -5.16 18.64
N ILE A 128 -22.13 -4.64 19.37
CA ILE A 128 -21.91 -5.00 20.78
C ILE A 128 -23.11 -4.54 21.63
N VAL A 129 -23.48 -3.26 21.55
CA VAL A 129 -24.55 -2.64 22.33
C VAL A 129 -25.87 -3.40 22.16
N GLU A 130 -26.21 -3.76 20.91
CA GLU A 130 -27.43 -4.53 20.61
C GLU A 130 -27.43 -5.93 21.24
N LYS A 131 -26.27 -6.57 21.38
CA LYS A 131 -26.16 -7.94 21.91
C LYS A 131 -26.04 -8.02 23.43
N VAL A 132 -25.61 -6.94 24.07
CA VAL A 132 -25.34 -6.91 25.52
C VAL A 132 -26.27 -5.97 26.29
N ALA A 133 -27.33 -5.46 25.65
CA ALA A 133 -28.23 -4.44 26.20
C ALA A 133 -28.77 -4.77 27.61
N GLU A 134 -29.03 -6.06 27.90
CA GLU A 134 -29.56 -6.52 29.19
C GLU A 134 -28.49 -7.13 30.11
N ALA A 135 -27.23 -7.20 29.67
CA ALA A 135 -26.16 -7.84 30.41
C ALA A 135 -25.72 -6.98 31.61
N LYS A 136 -25.67 -7.59 32.80
CA LYS A 136 -25.21 -6.91 34.03
C LYS A 136 -23.68 -6.77 34.13
N LYS A 137 -22.95 -7.59 33.37
CA LYS A 137 -21.49 -7.59 33.31
C LYS A 137 -21.06 -7.98 31.90
N ILE A 138 -20.21 -7.15 31.30
CA ILE A 138 -19.74 -7.30 29.93
C ILE A 138 -18.21 -7.46 29.97
N HIS A 139 -17.68 -8.42 29.20
CA HIS A 139 -16.25 -8.58 28.99
C HIS A 139 -15.99 -8.35 27.50
N VAL A 140 -15.22 -7.32 27.17
CA VAL A 140 -14.80 -7.03 25.78
C VAL A 140 -13.35 -7.43 25.61
N ILE A 141 -13.06 -8.17 24.54
CA ILE A 141 -11.70 -8.56 24.15
C ILE A 141 -11.41 -7.88 22.82
N ASP A 142 -10.52 -6.88 22.83
CA ASP A 142 -10.00 -6.23 21.61
C ASP A 142 -8.68 -6.88 21.22
N LEU A 143 -8.65 -7.53 20.06
CA LEU A 143 -7.48 -8.25 19.53
C LEU A 143 -6.44 -7.33 18.88
N GLU A 144 -6.81 -6.09 18.57
CA GLU A 144 -5.96 -5.10 17.88
C GLU A 144 -6.13 -3.70 18.48
N ILE A 145 -6.10 -3.59 19.82
CA ILE A 145 -6.39 -2.33 20.52
C ILE A 145 -5.44 -1.17 20.16
N ARG A 146 -4.31 -1.43 19.48
CA ARG A 146 -3.31 -0.44 19.03
C ARG A 146 -3.04 0.61 20.11
N LYS A 147 -3.36 1.89 19.86
CA LYS A 147 -3.22 3.02 20.82
C LYS A 147 -4.50 3.37 21.60
N GLY A 148 -5.53 2.52 21.57
CA GLY A 148 -6.77 2.73 22.33
C GLY A 148 -7.80 3.65 21.67
N PHE A 149 -7.66 3.99 20.37
CA PHE A 149 -8.68 4.75 19.64
C PHE A 149 -10.03 4.05 19.57
N ASN A 150 -10.05 2.71 19.71
CA ASN A 150 -11.27 1.90 19.69
C ASN A 150 -11.98 1.85 21.06
N GLY A 151 -11.36 2.38 22.13
CA GLY A 151 -11.80 2.23 23.51
C GLY A 151 -12.23 3.52 24.20
N GLN A 152 -12.42 4.62 23.47
CA GLN A 152 -13.03 5.84 24.03
C GLN A 152 -14.53 5.62 24.21
N LEU A 153 -14.88 5.00 25.33
CA LEU A 153 -16.21 5.04 25.95
C LEU A 153 -16.34 6.30 26.80
#